data_AF-A0AAD1T0S9-F1
#
_entry.id   AF-A0AAD1T0S9-F1
#
_cell.length_a   1.000
_cell.length_b   1.000
_cell.length_c   1.000
_cell.angle_alpha   90.00
_cell.angle_beta   90.00
_cell.angle_gamma   90.00
#
_symmetry.space_group_name_H-M   'P 1'
#
loop_
_entity.id
_entity.type
_entity.pdbx_description
1 polymer ?
#
loop_
_entity_poly.entity_id
_entity_poly.type
_entity_poly.pdbx_seq_one_letter_code
_entity_poly.pdbx_strand_id
1 'polypeptide(L)'
;MVGPQPGQDEAKSPRFRPSTWMWRLNESLLRDPEALELYIRENGSARTSPISIWEAHKSVIRGTLIRIASQKRKAAMLEKAELYMSISMLEHQHKRSQLNEIYGELIRAEAKTEGPHYENTSAHCSTKRAFTI
;
A
#
# COMPACT_ATOMS: atom_id res chain seq x y z
N MET A 1 24.88 -8.46 67.26
CA MET A 1 25.32 -7.77 66.04
C MET A 1 25.16 -8.74 64.87
N VAL A 2 23.96 -8.80 64.29
CA VAL A 2 23.67 -9.69 63.15
C VAL A 2 23.83 -8.82 61.90
N GLY A 3 24.89 -9.07 61.13
CA GLY A 3 25.09 -8.41 59.83
C GLY A 3 24.10 -8.96 58.79
N PRO A 4 23.59 -8.14 57.85
CA PRO A 4 22.72 -8.66 56.81
C PRO A 4 23.54 -9.38 55.74
N GLN A 5 23.05 -10.55 55.31
CA GLN A 5 23.60 -11.31 54.20
C GLN A 5 23.33 -10.62 52.85
N PRO A 6 24.22 -10.79 51.84
CA PRO A 6 24.04 -10.18 50.53
C PRO A 6 22.95 -10.91 49.74
N GLY A 7 21.83 -10.23 49.54
CA GLY A 7 20.76 -10.65 48.63
C GLY A 7 21.24 -10.55 47.18
N GLN A 8 21.08 -11.66 46.46
CA GLN A 8 21.58 -11.89 45.11
C GLN A 8 20.96 -10.93 44.08
N ASP A 9 21.81 -10.51 43.16
CA ASP A 9 21.49 -9.72 41.97
C ASP A 9 20.53 -10.48 41.04
N GLU A 10 19.22 -10.22 41.12
CA GLU A 10 18.33 -10.48 40.00
C GLU A 10 18.21 -9.23 39.13
N ALA A 11 19.19 -9.07 38.24
CA ALA A 11 19.08 -8.18 37.09
C ALA A 11 17.90 -8.62 36.23
N LYS A 12 16.72 -8.03 36.48
CA LYS A 12 15.54 -8.20 35.65
C LYS A 12 15.86 -7.67 34.27
N SER A 13 16.22 -8.57 33.36
CA SER A 13 16.49 -8.27 31.96
C SER A 13 15.35 -7.41 31.43
N PRO A 14 15.63 -6.21 30.86
CA PRO A 14 14.58 -5.29 30.47
C PRO A 14 13.73 -5.97 29.41
N ARG A 15 12.50 -6.35 29.77
CA ARG A 15 11.51 -6.84 28.83
C ARG A 15 11.23 -5.71 27.86
N PHE A 16 11.91 -5.74 26.71
CA PHE A 16 11.69 -4.85 25.58
C PHE A 16 10.25 -5.05 25.13
N ARG A 17 9.33 -4.24 25.66
CA ARG A 17 7.98 -4.18 25.12
C ARG A 17 8.09 -3.36 23.84
N PRO A 18 7.80 -3.93 22.66
CA PRO A 18 7.78 -3.15 21.43
C PRO A 18 6.84 -1.98 21.66
N SER A 19 7.35 -0.75 21.56
CA SER A 19 6.52 0.44 21.56
C SER A 19 5.43 0.25 20.51
N THR A 20 4.21 0.69 20.81
CA THR A 20 3.04 0.62 19.91
C THR A 20 3.27 1.32 18.56
N TRP A 21 4.41 2.02 18.43
CA TRP A 21 4.86 2.80 17.26
C TRP A 21 6.01 2.12 16.51
N MET A 22 6.39 0.90 16.89
CA MET A 22 7.46 0.17 16.24
C MET A 22 6.88 -0.60 15.05
N TRP A 23 7.03 -0.01 13.87
CA TRP A 23 6.58 -0.60 12.61
C TRP A 23 7.26 -1.96 12.38
N ARG A 24 6.46 -3.03 12.28
CA ARG A 24 6.93 -4.38 11.96
C ARG A 24 7.15 -4.52 10.47
N LEU A 25 8.30 -5.07 10.09
CA LEU A 25 8.59 -5.42 8.70
C LEU A 25 7.71 -6.59 8.24
N ASN A 26 7.29 -6.57 6.98
CA ASN A 26 6.59 -7.69 6.38
C ASN A 26 7.61 -8.77 5.97
N GLU A 27 7.69 -9.85 6.76
CA GLU A 27 8.67 -10.94 6.59
C GLU A 27 8.54 -11.68 5.25
N SER A 28 7.38 -11.58 4.59
CA SER A 28 7.14 -12.13 3.26
C SER A 28 8.01 -11.49 2.17
N LEU A 29 8.45 -10.25 2.36
CA LEU A 29 9.25 -9.48 1.40
C LEU A 29 10.77 -9.70 1.56
N LEU A 30 11.21 -10.40 2.61
CA LEU A 30 12.62 -10.77 2.83
C LEU A 30 13.06 -12.03 2.06
N ARG A 31 12.18 -12.63 1.26
CA ARG A 31 12.51 -13.83 0.46
C ARG A 31 13.31 -13.53 -0.81
N ASP A 32 13.43 -12.26 -1.20
CA ASP A 32 14.18 -11.87 -2.39
C ASP A 32 15.64 -11.55 -2.02
N PRO A 33 16.62 -12.36 -2.45
CA PRO A 33 18.02 -12.21 -2.06
C PRO A 33 18.67 -10.92 -2.61
N GLU A 34 18.21 -10.41 -3.75
CA GLU A 34 18.79 -9.21 -4.37
C GLU A 34 18.50 -7.93 -3.55
N ALA A 35 17.30 -7.87 -2.94
CA ALA A 35 16.90 -6.76 -2.09
C ALA A 35 17.71 -6.71 -0.77
N LEU A 36 18.16 -7.87 -0.29
CA LEU A 36 18.91 -7.99 0.96
C LEU A 36 20.39 -7.59 0.78
N GLU A 37 21.03 -7.98 -0.32
CA GLU A 37 22.44 -7.66 -0.58
C GLU A 37 22.67 -6.16 -0.83
N LEU A 38 21.79 -5.53 -1.61
CA LEU A 38 21.88 -4.09 -1.90
C LEU A 38 21.83 -3.25 -0.61
N TYR A 39 20.98 -3.66 0.32
CA TYR A 39 20.78 -3.01 1.61
C TYR A 39 22.01 -3.10 2.52
N ILE A 40 22.61 -4.30 2.66
CA ILE A 40 23.77 -4.50 3.53
C ILE A 40 24.96 -3.68 3.01
N ARG A 41 25.13 -3.63 1.68
CA ARG A 41 26.23 -2.91 1.02
C ARG A 41 26.16 -1.40 1.24
N GLU A 42 24.97 -0.78 1.15
CA GLU A 42 24.82 0.67 1.24
C GLU A 42 24.87 1.22 2.67
N ASN A 43 24.67 0.37 3.68
CA ASN A 43 24.50 0.81 5.08
C ASN A 43 25.63 0.39 6.03
N GLY A 44 26.70 -0.23 5.51
CA GLY A 44 27.79 -0.78 6.32
C GLY A 44 28.75 0.24 6.95
N SER A 45 28.69 1.53 6.60
CA SER A 45 29.76 2.50 6.91
C SER A 45 29.38 3.66 7.83
N ALA A 46 28.15 3.76 8.32
CA ALA A 46 27.73 4.93 9.10
C ALA A 46 27.81 4.71 10.62
N ARG A 47 28.35 5.69 11.35
CA ARG A 47 28.19 5.93 12.80
C ARG A 47 26.73 6.24 13.18
N THR A 48 25.77 5.62 12.50
CA THR A 48 24.35 5.86 12.60
C THR A 48 23.72 4.64 13.25
N SER A 49 22.80 4.84 14.19
CA SER A 49 22.18 3.69 14.86
C SER A 49 21.49 2.79 13.81
N PRO A 50 21.62 1.46 13.91
CA PRO A 50 20.93 0.53 13.00
C PRO A 50 19.42 0.76 12.93
N ILE A 51 18.83 1.28 14.00
CA ILE A 51 17.41 1.65 14.09
C ILE A 51 17.10 2.83 13.15
N SER A 52 17.94 3.87 13.16
CA SER A 52 17.75 5.04 12.29
C SER A 52 17.87 4.68 10.82
N ILE A 53 18.80 3.78 10.49
CA ILE A 53 18.94 3.21 9.15
C ILE A 53 17.65 2.46 8.79
N TRP A 54 17.19 1.57 9.66
CA TRP A 54 15.96 0.80 9.45
C TRP A 54 14.70 1.66 9.23
N GLU A 55 14.53 2.74 10.00
CA GLU A 55 13.43 3.69 9.82
C GLU A 55 13.52 4.46 8.50
N ALA A 56 14.73 4.85 8.07
CA ALA A 56 14.95 5.49 6.78
C ALA A 56 14.52 4.56 5.62
N HIS A 57 14.90 3.29 5.69
CA HIS A 57 14.53 2.30 4.68
C HIS A 57 13.05 2.04 4.59
N LYS A 58 12.37 1.87 5.73
CA LYS A 58 10.91 1.76 5.74
C LYS A 58 10.23 2.97 5.10
N SER A 59 10.77 4.17 5.33
CA SER A 59 10.23 5.40 4.75
C SER A 59 10.38 5.43 3.22
N VAL A 60 11.52 5.00 2.70
CA VAL A 60 11.77 4.87 1.25
C VAL A 60 10.82 3.83 0.65
N ILE A 61 10.75 2.63 1.22
CA ILE A 61 9.86 1.55 0.76
C ILE A 61 8.40 2.04 0.73
N ARG A 62 7.95 2.72 1.79
CA ARG A 62 6.60 3.28 1.84
C ARG A 62 6.35 4.31 0.74
N GLY A 63 7.30 5.21 0.49
CA GLY A 63 7.20 6.18 -0.61
C GLY A 63 7.05 5.50 -1.97
N THR A 64 7.83 4.46 -2.21
CA THR A 64 7.77 3.65 -3.44
C THR A 64 6.42 2.93 -3.58
N LEU A 65 5.91 2.32 -2.50
CA LEU A 65 4.61 1.66 -2.51
C LEU A 65 3.47 2.65 -2.79
N ILE A 66 3.50 3.83 -2.19
CA ILE A 66 2.51 4.89 -2.44
C ILE A 66 2.56 5.33 -3.91
N ARG A 67 3.76 5.53 -4.47
CA ARG A 67 3.95 5.87 -5.88
C ARG A 67 3.33 4.82 -6.79
N ILE A 68 3.68 3.54 -6.58
CA ILE A 68 3.17 2.41 -7.38
C ILE A 68 1.65 2.33 -7.26
N ALA A 69 1.09 2.44 -6.05
CA ALA A 69 -0.35 2.40 -5.83
C ALA A 69 -1.06 3.55 -6.54
N SER A 70 -0.51 4.76 -6.49
CA SER A 70 -1.04 5.93 -7.20
C SER A 70 -1.03 5.72 -8.72
N GLN A 71 0.08 5.21 -9.27
CA GLN A 71 0.18 4.88 -10.69
C GLN A 71 -0.84 3.81 -11.11
N LYS A 72 -1.00 2.74 -10.33
CA LYS A 72 -2.01 1.70 -10.58
C LYS A 72 -3.43 2.24 -10.54
N ARG A 73 -3.78 3.09 -9.56
CA ARG A 73 -5.09 3.73 -9.51
C ARG A 73 -5.34 4.62 -10.72
N LYS A 74 -4.33 5.40 -11.14
CA LYS A 74 -4.44 6.25 -12.33
C LYS A 74 -4.64 5.42 -13.60
N ALA A 75 -3.90 4.32 -13.75
CA ALA A 75 -4.06 3.40 -14.86
C ALA A 75 -5.46 2.76 -14.87
N ALA A 76 -5.94 2.24 -13.73
CA ALA A 76 -7.27 1.67 -13.61
C ALA A 76 -8.39 2.69 -13.89
N MET A 77 -8.24 3.94 -13.44
CA MET A 77 -9.19 5.00 -13.75
C MET A 77 -9.22 5.34 -15.24
N LEU A 78 -8.05 5.36 -15.90
CA LEU A 78 -7.94 5.59 -17.34
C LEU A 78 -8.60 4.46 -18.13
N GLU A 79 -8.28 3.20 -17.80
CA GLU A 79 -8.90 2.01 -18.39
C GLU A 79 -10.42 2.03 -18.24
N LYS A 80 -10.93 2.39 -17.05
CA LYS A 80 -12.37 2.53 -16.81
C LYS A 80 -12.99 3.65 -17.66
N ALA A 81 -12.31 4.79 -17.80
CA ALA A 81 -12.79 5.89 -18.63
C ALA A 81 -12.83 5.51 -20.12
N GLU A 82 -11.81 4.79 -20.61
CA GLU A 82 -11.76 4.26 -21.98
C GLU A 82 -12.90 3.27 -22.23
N LEU A 83 -13.16 2.36 -21.28
CA LEU A 83 -14.29 1.42 -21.36
C LEU A 83 -15.63 2.14 -21.45
N TYR A 84 -15.89 3.15 -20.61
CA TYR A 84 -17.13 3.92 -20.69
C TYR A 84 -17.27 4.70 -21.98
N MET A 85 -16.18 5.27 -22.49
CA MET A 85 -16.19 5.96 -23.79
C MET A 85 -16.50 4.99 -24.93
N SER A 86 -15.93 3.79 -24.88
CA SER A 86 -16.20 2.72 -25.84
C SER A 86 -17.66 2.26 -25.79
N ILE A 87 -18.21 2.04 -24.60
CA ILE A 87 -19.63 1.72 -24.39
C ILE A 87 -20.52 2.81 -24.99
N SER A 88 -20.26 4.09 -24.68
CA SER A 88 -21.06 5.20 -25.21
C SER A 88 -21.01 5.28 -26.75
N MET A 89 -19.85 5.03 -27.35
CA MET A 89 -19.71 4.97 -28.80
C MET A 89 -20.49 3.79 -29.40
N LEU A 90 -20.36 2.59 -28.82
CA LEU A 90 -21.06 1.38 -29.26
C LEU A 90 -22.57 1.54 -29.13
N GLU A 91 -23.06 2.15 -28.05
CA GLU A 91 -24.47 2.49 -27.89
C GLU A 91 -24.95 3.42 -29.00
N HIS A 92 -24.19 4.48 -29.31
CA HIS A 92 -24.56 5.43 -30.35
C HIS A 92 -24.58 4.77 -31.74
N GLN A 93 -23.59 3.92 -32.02
CA GLN A 93 -23.52 3.16 -33.27
C GLN A 93 -24.64 2.14 -33.39
N HIS A 94 -24.97 1.43 -32.30
CA HIS A 94 -26.08 0.48 -32.29
C HIS A 94 -27.43 1.20 -32.46
N LYS A 95 -27.65 2.32 -31.76
CA LYS A 95 -28.86 3.14 -31.93
C LYS A 95 -29.07 3.61 -33.37
N ARG A 96 -27.98 3.85 -34.11
CA ARG A 96 -28.03 4.30 -35.51
C ARG A 96 -28.15 3.17 -36.54
N SER A 97 -27.43 2.07 -36.33
CA SER A 97 -27.31 0.99 -37.32
C SER A 97 -28.22 -0.22 -37.03
N GLN A 98 -28.64 -0.39 -35.78
CA GLN A 98 -29.39 -1.54 -35.26
C GLN A 98 -28.75 -2.91 -35.56
N LEU A 99 -27.43 -2.94 -35.77
CA LEU A 99 -26.70 -4.19 -36.04
C LEU A 99 -26.56 -5.03 -34.76
N ASN A 100 -26.89 -6.32 -34.88
CA ASN A 100 -26.76 -7.31 -33.79
C ASN A 100 -25.30 -7.55 -33.38
N GLU A 101 -24.35 -7.40 -34.30
CA GLU A 101 -22.93 -7.53 -34.01
C GLU A 101 -22.45 -6.49 -32.99
N ILE A 102 -22.87 -5.23 -33.18
CA ILE A 102 -22.55 -4.10 -32.30
C ILE A 102 -23.23 -4.26 -30.94
N TYR A 103 -24.45 -4.81 -30.92
CA TYR A 103 -25.13 -5.14 -29.66
C TYR A 103 -24.38 -6.22 -28.85
N GLY A 104 -23.87 -7.25 -29.53
CA GLY A 104 -23.03 -8.27 -28.90
C GLY A 104 -21.71 -7.70 -28.34
N GLU A 105 -21.11 -6.73 -29.02
CA GLU A 105 -19.93 -6.01 -28.51
C GLU A 105 -20.25 -5.14 -27.30
N LEU A 106 -21.39 -4.44 -27.30
CA LEU A 106 -21.86 -3.62 -26.19
C LEU A 106 -22.03 -4.44 -24.91
N ILE A 107 -22.73 -5.58 -24.97
CA ILE A 107 -22.93 -6.47 -23.82
C ILE A 107 -21.58 -6.96 -23.26
N ARG A 108 -20.64 -7.31 -24.15
CA ARG A 108 -19.29 -7.74 -23.73
C ARG A 108 -18.51 -6.61 -23.06
N ALA A 109 -18.67 -5.37 -23.52
CA ALA A 109 -18.02 -4.21 -22.93
C ALA A 109 -18.61 -3.87 -21.55
N GLU A 110 -19.94 -3.93 -21.40
CA GLU A 110 -20.62 -3.75 -20.11
C GLU A 110 -20.21 -4.81 -19.09
N ALA A 111 -20.16 -6.10 -19.49
CA ALA A 111 -19.73 -7.18 -18.61
C ALA A 111 -18.31 -7.01 -18.07
N LYS A 112 -17.40 -6.36 -18.83
CA LYS A 112 -16.05 -6.04 -18.37
C LYS A 112 -16.02 -4.95 -17.29
N THR A 113 -17.03 -4.08 -17.24
CA THR A 113 -17.12 -3.02 -16.22
C THR A 113 -17.59 -3.52 -14.85
N GLU A 114 -18.26 -4.68 -14.79
CA GLU A 114 -18.75 -5.32 -13.55
C GLU A 114 -17.70 -6.21 -12.84
N GLY A 115 -16.43 -6.19 -13.29
CA GLY A 115 -15.32 -6.93 -12.68
C GLY A 115 -15.07 -6.59 -11.20
N PRO A 116 -14.32 -7.45 -10.47
CA PRO A 116 -14.35 -7.55 -9.02
C PRO A 116 -14.17 -6.19 -8.34
N HIS A 117 -15.22 -5.79 -7.65
CA HIS A 117 -15.30 -4.60 -6.82
C HIS A 117 -14.15 -4.66 -5.81
N TYR A 118 -13.03 -3.99 -6.08
CA TYR A 118 -12.01 -3.84 -5.05
C TYR A 118 -12.67 -2.99 -3.96
N GLU A 119 -12.96 -3.64 -2.83
CA GLU A 119 -13.49 -2.95 -1.67
C GLU A 119 -12.50 -1.86 -1.27
N ASN A 120 -12.93 -0.63 -1.45
CA ASN A 120 -12.19 0.54 -1.02
C ASN A 120 -12.31 0.64 0.50
N THR A 121 -11.64 -0.24 1.25
CA THR A 121 -11.43 -0.06 2.69
C THR A 121 -10.33 0.98 2.90
N SER A 122 -10.65 2.24 2.60
CA SER A 122 -9.93 3.38 3.16
C SER A 122 -10.98 4.37 3.62
N ALA A 123 -11.32 4.20 4.90
CA ALA A 123 -12.07 5.11 5.75
C ALA A 123 -12.14 6.55 5.23
N HIS A 124 -13.37 7.07 5.20
CA HIS A 124 -13.70 8.48 5.29
C HIS A 124 -12.68 9.24 6.16
N CYS A 125 -11.73 9.93 5.53
CA CYS A 125 -11.14 11.10 6.16
C CYS A 125 -12.11 12.24 5.88
N SER A 126 -12.94 12.52 6.88
CA SER A 126 -13.95 13.57 6.86
C SER A 126 -13.25 14.94 6.77
N THR A 127 -13.00 15.44 5.55
CA THR A 127 -12.69 16.86 5.36
C THR A 127 -13.98 17.64 5.54
N LYS A 128 -14.25 18.08 6.76
CA LYS A 128 -15.27 19.10 7.03
C LYS A 128 -14.88 20.35 6.22
N ARG A 129 -15.65 20.64 5.17
CA ARG A 129 -15.69 21.98 4.55
C ARG A 129 -16.14 22.95 5.64
N ALA A 130 -15.22 23.72 6.18
CA ALA A 130 -15.54 24.94 6.90
C ALA A 130 -15.96 25.98 5.85
N PHE A 131 -17.26 26.12 5.63
CA PHE A 131 -17.83 27.34 5.09
C PHE A 131 -18.10 28.25 6.29
N THR A 132 -17.35 29.35 6.37
CA THR A 132 -17.72 30.50 7.20
C THR A 132 -18.22 31.59 6.24
N ILE A 133 -19.28 32.25 6.71
CA ILE A 133 -20.22 33.18 6.08
C ILE A 133 -19.54 34.28 5.26
#